data_AF-A0A485BDE6-F1
#
_entry.id   AF-A0A485BDE6-F1
#
_cell.length_a   1.000
_cell.length_b   1.000
_cell.length_c   1.000
_cell.angle_alpha   90.00
_cell.angle_beta   90.00
_cell.angle_gamma   90.00
#
_symmetry.space_group_name_H-M   'P 1'
#
loop_
_entity.id
_entity.type
_entity.pdbx_description
1 polymer ?
#
loop_
_entity_poly.entity_id
_entity_poly.type
_entity_poly.pdbx_seq_one_letter_code
_entity_poly.pdbx_strand_id
1 'polypeptide(L)'
;MASDEYFRSVKPKALNGQIIKPVFLDEKNGKFKVISFYAKKARGLMSRFIIENRLSKPEQLTGFNSEGYFFDSASSTHDELVFKRHEQ
;
A
#
# COMPACT_ATOMS: atom_id res chain seq x y z
N MET A 1 0.42 2.47 8.86
CA MET A 1 0.77 1.33 7.99
C MET A 1 1.66 0.38 8.76
N ALA A 2 1.27 -0.88 8.92
CA ALA A 2 1.98 -1.85 9.74
C ALA A 2 2.41 -3.07 8.91
N SER A 3 3.42 -3.82 9.37
CA SER A 3 3.64 -5.18 8.83
C SER A 3 2.52 -6.12 9.29
N ASP A 4 2.39 -7.26 8.63
CA ASP A 4 1.40 -8.28 9.03
C ASP A 4 1.64 -8.78 10.46
N GLU A 5 2.89 -8.76 10.94
CA GLU A 5 3.25 -9.15 12.31
C GLU A 5 2.62 -8.22 13.36
N TYR A 6 2.70 -6.90 13.18
CA TYR A 6 2.04 -5.94 14.07
C TYR A 6 0.52 -5.92 13.86
N PHE A 7 0.05 -6.16 12.63
CA PHE A 7 -1.37 -6.19 12.34
C PHE A 7 -2.09 -7.38 13.02
N ARG A 8 -1.41 -8.51 13.25
CA ARG A 8 -1.98 -9.65 14.01
C ARG A 8 -2.41 -9.30 15.43
N SER A 9 -1.82 -8.26 16.03
CA SER A 9 -2.21 -7.76 17.35
C SER A 9 -3.47 -6.90 17.31
N VAL A 10 -3.91 -6.46 16.13
CA VAL A 10 -5.17 -5.74 15.92
C VAL A 10 -6.31 -6.77 15.88
N LYS A 11 -7.45 -6.44 16.49
CA LYS A 11 -8.68 -7.25 16.39
C LYS A 11 -9.61 -6.61 15.34
N PRO A 12 -9.63 -7.07 14.08
CA PRO A 12 -10.38 -6.42 13.01
C PRO A 12 -11.88 -6.36 13.32
N LYS A 13 -12.41 -7.42 13.93
CA LYS A 13 -13.83 -7.54 14.31
C LYS A 13 -14.26 -6.56 15.41
N ALA A 14 -13.32 -5.99 16.16
CA ALA A 14 -13.59 -5.01 17.21
C ALA A 14 -13.34 -3.57 16.74
N LEU A 15 -12.91 -3.39 15.49
CA LEU A 15 -12.59 -2.08 14.93
C LEU A 15 -13.84 -1.51 14.24
N ASN A 16 -14.27 -0.32 14.66
CA ASN A 16 -15.37 0.37 14.00
C ASN A 16 -14.81 1.21 12.85
N GLY A 17 -14.53 0.56 11.71
CA GLY A 17 -13.98 1.22 10.52
C GLY A 17 -13.58 0.24 9.42
N GLN A 18 -13.49 0.73 8.18
CA GLN A 18 -13.00 -0.04 7.05
C GLN A 18 -11.47 -0.16 7.11
N ILE A 19 -10.96 -1.37 6.90
CA ILE A 19 -9.52 -1.63 6.86
C ILE A 19 -9.10 -1.66 5.39
N ILE A 20 -8.31 -0.66 4.98
CA ILE A 20 -7.67 -0.63 3.67
C ILE A 20 -6.20 -1.06 3.83
N LYS A 21 -5.77 -2.00 3.00
CA LYS A 21 -4.40 -2.52 2.96
C LYS A 21 -3.71 -2.11 1.65
N PRO A 22 -2.83 -1.09 1.67
CA PRO A 22 -1.93 -0.84 0.54
C PRO A 22 -0.84 -1.91 0.46
N VAL A 23 -0.70 -2.53 -0.71
CA VAL A 23 0.31 -3.55 -1.03
C VAL A 23 1.27 -2.99 -2.07
N PHE A 24 2.57 -3.09 -1.80
CA PHE A 24 3.62 -2.60 -2.69
C PHE A 24 4.36 -3.77 -3.30
N LEU A 25 4.34 -3.85 -4.63
CA LEU A 25 4.99 -4.88 -5.41
C LEU A 25 6.06 -4.24 -6.29
N ASP A 26 7.20 -4.89 -6.34
CA ASP A 26 8.31 -4.53 -7.20
C ASP A 26 8.51 -5.63 -8.23
N GLU A 27 8.78 -5.24 -9.47
CA GLU A 27 9.16 -6.16 -10.52
C GLU A 27 10.57 -6.70 -10.25
N LYS A 28 10.71 -8.02 -10.39
CA LYS A 28 12.00 -8.70 -10.38
C LYS A 28 11.90 -9.94 -11.24
N ASN A 29 12.73 -10.02 -12.29
CA ASN A 29 12.69 -11.08 -13.31
C ASN A 29 11.32 -11.19 -14.00
N GLY A 30 10.70 -10.05 -14.36
CA GLY A 30 9.41 -10.00 -15.08
C GLY A 30 8.19 -10.37 -14.24
N LYS A 31 8.34 -10.49 -12.91
CA LYS A 31 7.24 -10.79 -11.97
C LYS A 31 7.19 -9.76 -10.85
N PHE A 32 6.00 -9.26 -10.57
CA PHE A 32 5.74 -8.38 -9.43
C PHE A 32 5.62 -9.17 -8.13
N LYS A 33 6.42 -8.81 -7.13
CA LYS A 33 6.38 -9.42 -5.80
C LYS A 33 6.73 -8.41 -4.71
N VAL A 34 6.35 -8.73 -3.48
CA VAL A 34 6.75 -7.91 -2.33
C VAL A 34 8.25 -8.08 -2.10
N ILE A 35 9.02 -7.01 -2.30
CA ILE A 35 10.43 -6.94 -1.90
C ILE A 35 10.51 -6.18 -0.58
N SER A 36 10.76 -6.90 0.53
CA SER A 36 10.61 -6.39 1.89
C SER A 36 11.32 -5.06 2.17
N PHE A 37 12.50 -4.83 1.59
CA PHE A 37 13.23 -3.57 1.76
C PHE A 37 12.46 -2.39 1.16
N TYR A 38 12.02 -2.51 -0.09
CA TYR A 38 11.24 -1.48 -0.78
C TYR A 38 9.84 -1.33 -0.20
N ALA A 39 9.17 -2.43 0.12
CA ALA A 39 7.85 -2.40 0.74
C ALA A 39 7.84 -1.65 2.08
N LYS A 40 8.90 -1.76 2.90
CA LYS A 40 9.03 -0.97 4.14
C LYS A 40 9.13 0.53 3.84
N LYS A 41 9.96 0.91 2.87
CA LYS A 41 10.12 2.31 2.44
C LYS A 41 8.83 2.87 1.84
N ALA A 42 8.18 2.11 0.96
CA ALA A 42 6.93 2.48 0.30
C ALA A 42 5.78 2.70 1.29
N ARG A 43 5.70 1.91 2.38
CA ARG A 43 4.77 2.17 3.49
C ARG A 43 5.03 3.52 4.17
N GLY A 44 6.30 3.90 4.35
CA GLY A 44 6.66 5.23 4.85
C GLY A 44 6.21 6.34 3.91
N LEU A 45 6.49 6.18 2.61
CA LEU A 45 6.11 7.14 1.57
C LEU A 45 4.59 7.32 1.46
N MET A 46 3.83 6.22 1.48
CA MET A 46 2.37 6.29 1.47
C MET A 46 1.82 6.96 2.73
N SER A 47 2.39 6.67 3.90
CA SER A 47 1.99 7.36 5.14
C SER A 47 2.26 8.87 5.04
N ARG A 48 3.41 9.26 4.50
CA ARG A 48 3.76 10.66 4.23
C ARG A 48 2.79 11.30 3.23
N PHE A 49 2.49 10.64 2.13
CA PHE A 49 1.56 11.10 1.09
C PHE A 49 0.16 11.39 1.66
N ILE A 50 -0.35 10.50 2.52
CA ILE A 50 -1.63 10.67 3.21
C ILE A 50 -1.62 11.95 4.07
N ILE A 51 -0.55 12.14 4.85
CA ILE A 51 -0.43 13.26 5.79
C ILE A 51 -0.25 14.59 5.03
N GLU A 52 0.65 14.64 4.04
CA GLU A 52 0.96 15.85 3.28
C GLU A 52 -0.25 16.34 2.48
N ASN A 53 -1.02 15.42 1.87
CA ASN A 53 -2.19 15.77 1.07
C ASN A 53 -3.50 15.81 1.88
N ARG A 54 -3.42 15.56 3.20
CA ARG A 54 -4.58 15.52 4.12
C ARG A 54 -5.72 14.66 3.58
N LEU A 55 -5.39 13.47 3.12
CA LEU A 55 -6.38 12.56 2.53
C LEU A 55 -7.39 12.11 3.58
N SER A 56 -8.65 12.08 3.20
CA SER A 56 -9.78 11.72 4.09
C SER A 56 -10.61 10.56 3.55
N LYS A 57 -10.42 10.19 2.28
CA LYS A 57 -11.16 9.10 1.62
C LYS A 57 -10.23 8.03 1.06
N PRO A 58 -10.59 6.74 1.13
CA PRO A 58 -9.79 5.64 0.59
C PRO A 58 -9.43 5.79 -0.89
N GLU A 59 -10.34 6.30 -1.71
CA GLU A 59 -10.16 6.40 -3.16
C GLU A 59 -8.99 7.33 -3.52
N GLN A 60 -8.68 8.30 -2.66
CA GLN A 60 -7.57 9.24 -2.86
C GLN A 60 -6.20 8.55 -2.76
N LEU A 61 -6.10 7.39 -2.10
CA LEU A 61 -4.86 6.62 -2.00
C LEU A 61 -4.38 6.13 -3.36
N THR A 62 -5.29 5.94 -4.32
CA THR A 62 -4.96 5.50 -5.69
C THR A 62 -4.09 6.51 -6.45
N GLY A 63 -4.06 7.77 -6.01
CA GLY A 63 -3.19 8.81 -6.57
C GLY A 63 -1.72 8.72 -6.12
N PHE A 64 -1.37 7.78 -5.24
CA PHE A 64 0.01 7.59 -4.81
C PHE A 64 0.91 7.16 -5.98
N ASN A 65 1.95 7.95 -6.24
CA ASN A 65 2.88 7.75 -7.36
C ASN A 65 4.35 8.02 -7.00
N SER A 66 4.70 7.98 -5.72
CA SER A 66 6.07 8.27 -5.27
C SER A 66 7.07 7.21 -5.73
N GLU A 67 8.30 7.61 -6.07
CA GLU A 67 9.40 6.72 -6.44
C GLU A 67 9.08 5.71 -7.57
N GLY A 68 8.18 6.05 -8.48
CA GLY A 68 7.83 5.22 -9.63
C GLY A 68 6.79 4.12 -9.34
N TYR A 69 6.20 4.10 -8.14
CA TYR A 69 5.02 3.28 -7.89
C TYR A 69 3.83 3.81 -8.70
N PHE A 70 2.95 2.91 -9.13
CA PHE A 70 1.69 3.23 -9.77
C PHE A 70 0.59 2.30 -9.26
N PHE A 71 -0.63 2.80 -9.20
CA PHE A 71 -1.80 2.01 -8.81
C PHE A 71 -2.19 1.02 -9.90
N ASP A 72 -2.43 -0.24 -9.51
CA ASP A 72 -2.94 -1.28 -10.39
C ASP A 72 -4.37 -1.66 -10.00
N SER A 73 -5.34 -1.11 -10.72
CA SER A 73 -6.76 -1.39 -10.50
C SER A 73 -7.15 -2.84 -10.76
N ALA A 74 -6.45 -3.54 -11.67
CA ALA A 74 -6.79 -4.92 -12.01
C ALA A 74 -6.39 -5.92 -10.92
N SER A 75 -5.32 -5.63 -10.18
CA SER A 75 -4.89 -6.44 -9.03
C SER A 75 -5.51 -5.97 -7.71
N SER A 76 -6.20 -4.83 -7.70
CA SER A 76 -6.77 -4.23 -6.49
C SER A 76 -8.20 -4.70 -6.22
N THR A 77 -8.56 -4.70 -4.95
CA THR A 77 -9.93 -4.97 -4.46
C THR A 77 -10.40 -3.82 -3.59
N HIS A 78 -11.62 -3.92 -3.05
CA HIS A 78 -12.20 -2.90 -2.18
C HIS A 78 -11.36 -2.63 -0.90
N ASP A 79 -10.73 -3.67 -0.34
CA ASP A 79 -9.97 -3.57 0.91
C ASP A 79 -8.45 -3.68 0.70
N GLU A 80 -8.00 -4.04 -0.51
CA GLU A 80 -6.58 -4.16 -0.85
C GLU A 80 -6.23 -3.33 -2.08
N LEU A 81 -5.38 -2.32 -1.90
CA LEU A 81 -4.93 -1.44 -2.98
C LEU A 81 -3.50 -1.82 -3.38
N VAL A 82 -3.34 -2.32 -4.60
CA VAL A 82 -2.05 -2.79 -5.12
C VAL A 82 -1.34 -1.67 -5.87
N PHE A 83 -0.10 -1.41 -5.48
CA PHE A 83 0.81 -0.48 -6.13
C PHE A 83 2.00 -1.25 -6.66
N LYS A 84 2.28 -1.12 -7.95
CA LYS A 84 3.38 -1.78 -8.65
C LYS A 84 4.48 -0.79 -8.98
N ARG A 85 5.72 -1.27 -9.05
CA ARG A 85 6.87 -0.50 -9.53
C ARG A 85 7.72 -1.40 -10.42
N HIS A 86 8.10 -0.88 -11.58
CA HIS A 86 9.00 -1.58 -12.51
C HIS A 86 10.43 -1.63 -11.96
N GLU A 87 11.21 -2.62 -12.40
CA GLU A 87 12.63 -2.76 -12.07
C GLU A 87 13.37 -1.55 -12.69
N GLN A 88 14.16 -0.84 -11.88
CA GLN A 88 15.04 0.24 -12.36
C GLN A 88 16.38 -0.32 -12.79
#